data_AF-N1RM54-F1
#
_entry.id   AF-N1RM54-F1
#
_cell.length_a   1.000
_cell.length_b   1.000
_cell.length_c   1.000
_cell.angle_alpha   90.00
_cell.angle_beta   90.00
_cell.angle_gamma   90.00
#
_symmetry.space_group_name_H-M   'P 1'
#
loop_
_entity.id
_entity.type
_entity.pdbx_description
1 polymer ?
#
loop_
_entity_poly.entity_id
_entity_poly.type
_entity_poly.pdbx_seq_one_letter_code
_entity_poly.pdbx_strand_id
1 'polypeptide(L)'
;MSPIVVRSAARAVQRRQFSLLTAMRNAGRAMESHPFERLPITQQPAKPDYAKMFKRVGSQALFFFPGFAVILGWPLAAQYAFDGRL
;
A
#
# COMPACT_ATOMS: atom_id res chain seq x y z
N MET A 1 48.10 9.14 -3.62
CA MET A 1 47.06 9.63 -2.68
C MET A 1 45.70 9.19 -3.17
N SER A 2 44.87 8.58 -2.32
CA SER A 2 43.57 8.05 -2.75
C SER A 2 42.62 9.19 -3.15
N PRO A 3 41.94 9.10 -4.31
CA PRO A 3 40.99 10.11 -4.76
C PRO A 3 39.77 10.24 -3.83
N ILE A 4 39.53 9.23 -2.98
CA ILE A 4 38.47 9.25 -1.97
C ILE A 4 38.84 10.23 -0.84
N VAL A 5 40.09 10.19 -0.38
CA VAL A 5 40.61 11.04 0.71
C VAL A 5 40.67 12.50 0.27
N VAL A 6 41.08 12.76 -0.98
CA VAL A 6 41.10 14.11 -1.54
C VAL A 6 39.68 14.70 -1.63
N ARG A 7 38.70 13.90 -2.03
CA ARG A 7 37.29 14.34 -2.11
C ARG A 7 36.66 14.58 -0.74
N SER A 8 36.93 13.73 0.25
CA SER A 8 36.42 13.94 1.62
C SER A 8 37.05 15.17 2.27
N ALA A 9 38.36 15.37 2.10
CA ALA A 9 39.06 16.56 2.59
C ALA A 9 38.56 17.84 1.90
N ALA A 10 38.38 17.82 0.57
CA ALA A 10 37.82 18.94 -0.17
C ALA A 10 36.40 19.31 0.31
N ARG A 11 35.55 18.30 0.60
CA ARG A 11 34.22 18.53 1.16
C ARG A 11 34.23 19.07 2.60
N ALA A 12 35.21 18.68 3.40
CA ALA A 12 35.36 19.18 4.77
C ALA A 12 35.86 20.63 4.82
N VAL A 13 36.71 21.03 3.87
CA VAL A 13 37.24 22.40 3.76
C VAL A 13 36.25 23.34 3.03
N GLN A 14 35.38 22.79 2.18
CA GLN A 14 34.33 23.55 1.50
C GLN A 14 33.28 24.05 2.50
N ARG A 15 33.49 25.28 3.01
CA ARG A 15 32.47 26.03 3.77
C ARG A 15 31.26 26.23 2.86
N ARG A 16 30.24 25.37 3.00
CA ARG A 16 28.98 25.53 2.30
C ARG A 16 28.37 26.86 2.74
N GLN A 17 28.30 27.82 1.82
CA GLN A 17 27.58 29.06 2.05
C GLN A 17 26.11 28.71 2.20
N PHE A 18 25.62 28.72 3.45
CA PHE A 18 24.22 28.46 3.75
C PHE A 18 23.40 29.61 3.20
N SER A 19 22.78 29.39 2.04
CA SER A 19 21.84 30.34 1.43
C SER A 19 20.43 30.01 1.90
N LEU A 20 19.87 30.89 2.73
CA LEU A 20 18.48 30.80 3.18
C LEU A 20 17.51 30.79 1.99
N LEU A 21 17.76 31.60 0.96
CA LEU A 21 16.95 31.63 -0.26
C LEU A 21 16.97 30.28 -1.00
N THR A 22 18.13 29.62 -1.06
CA THR A 22 18.25 28.30 -1.68
C THR A 22 17.55 27.23 -0.84
N ALA A 23 17.65 27.31 0.49
CA ALA A 23 16.93 26.42 1.39
C ALA A 23 15.39 26.58 1.25
N MET A 24 14.89 27.82 1.20
CA MET A 24 13.47 28.12 0.98
C MET A 24 13.00 27.62 -0.39
N ARG A 25 13.79 27.83 -1.44
CA ARG A 25 13.47 27.34 -2.79
C ARG A 25 13.43 25.81 -2.86
N ASN A 26 14.33 25.13 -2.16
CA ASN A 26 14.33 23.68 -2.07
C ASN A 26 13.14 23.14 -1.25
N ALA A 27 12.74 23.85 -0.18
CA ALA A 27 11.56 23.51 0.60
C ALA A 27 10.28 23.65 -0.23
N GLY A 28 10.14 24.74 -1.01
CA GLY A 28 9.01 24.90 -1.93
C GLY A 28 8.95 23.81 -3.01
N ARG A 29 10.11 23.45 -3.58
CA ARG A 29 10.21 22.34 -4.55
C ARG A 29 9.89 20.96 -3.99
N ALA A 30 10.13 20.75 -2.70
CA ALA A 30 9.75 19.51 -2.02
C ALA A 30 8.23 19.39 -1.80
N MET A 31 7.46 20.47 -2.00
CA MET A 31 6.00 20.47 -1.95
C MET A 31 5.36 20.39 -3.34
N GLU A 32 6.15 20.42 -4.42
CA GLU A 32 5.67 20.19 -5.78
C GLU A 32 5.35 18.69 -5.94
N SER A 33 4.22 18.36 -6.59
CA SER A 33 3.85 16.97 -6.84
C SER A 33 4.90 16.30 -7.72
N HIS A 34 5.78 15.50 -7.14
CA HIS A 34 6.82 14.81 -7.87
C HIS A 34 6.40 13.36 -8.17
N PRO A 35 6.65 12.84 -9.39
CA PRO A 35 6.19 11.51 -9.80
C PRO A 35 6.64 10.35 -8.90
N PHE A 36 7.68 10.57 -8.08
CA PHE A 36 8.29 9.58 -7.19
C PHE A 36 8.26 10.02 -5.73
N GLU A 37 7.11 10.50 -5.27
CA GLU A 37 6.91 10.88 -3.87
C GLU A 37 7.01 9.66 -2.96
N ARG A 38 8.23 9.44 -2.44
CA ARG A 38 8.46 8.48 -1.38
C ARG A 38 7.68 8.97 -0.18
N LEU A 39 6.64 8.21 0.17
CA LEU A 39 5.88 8.46 1.39
C LEU A 39 6.85 8.63 2.56
N PRO A 40 6.76 9.72 3.33
CA PRO A 40 7.67 10.00 4.41
C PRO A 40 7.66 8.85 5.41
N ILE A 41 8.84 8.25 5.67
CA ILE A 41 9.05 7.15 6.63
C ILE A 41 8.67 7.59 8.06
N THR A 42 8.61 8.90 8.31
CA THR A 42 8.21 9.49 9.58
C THR A 42 6.71 9.36 9.86
N GLN A 43 5.87 9.04 8.86
CA GLN A 43 4.45 8.83 9.07
C GLN A 43 4.19 7.36 9.42
N GLN A 44 3.53 7.15 10.56
CA GLN A 44 3.03 5.84 10.95
C GLN A 44 1.95 5.38 9.97
N PRO A 45 2.00 4.14 9.45
CA PRO A 45 0.92 3.58 8.66
C PRO A 45 -0.41 3.65 9.41
N ALA A 46 -1.50 3.93 8.69
CA ALA A 46 -2.83 3.90 9.27
C ALA A 46 -3.10 2.51 9.88
N LYS A 47 -3.69 2.50 11.08
CA LYS A 47 -4.07 1.24 11.73
C LYS A 47 -5.11 0.51 10.85
N PRO A 48 -4.97 -0.81 10.66
CA PRO A 48 -5.95 -1.57 9.90
C PRO A 48 -7.31 -1.57 10.60
N ASP A 49 -8.37 -1.28 9.86
CA ASP A 49 -9.75 -1.38 10.34
C ASP A 49 -10.33 -2.75 9.95
N TYR A 50 -10.01 -3.76 10.76
CA TYR A 50 -10.46 -5.13 10.52
C TYR A 50 -11.98 -5.24 10.51
N ALA A 51 -12.69 -4.45 11.32
CA ALA A 51 -14.14 -4.49 11.38
C ALA A 51 -14.78 -4.11 10.03
N LYS A 52 -14.28 -3.04 9.40
CA LYS A 52 -14.73 -2.67 8.05
C LYS A 52 -14.35 -3.72 7.00
N MET A 53 -13.16 -4.32 7.10
CA MET A 53 -12.73 -5.37 6.17
C MET A 53 -13.63 -6.61 6.29
N PHE A 54 -13.90 -7.09 7.50
CA PHE A 54 -14.81 -8.20 7.76
C PHE A 54 -16.23 -7.90 7.30
N LYS A 55 -16.75 -6.71 7.57
CA LYS A 55 -18.08 -6.30 7.08
C LYS A 55 -18.15 -6.35 5.56
N ARG A 56 -17.13 -5.82 4.87
CA ARG A 56 -17.07 -5.83 3.40
C ARG A 56 -17.03 -7.24 2.82
N VAL A 57 -16.20 -8.11 3.38
CA VAL A 57 -16.07 -9.51 2.91
C VAL A 57 -17.34 -10.29 3.25
N GLY A 58 -17.88 -10.12 4.45
CA GLY A 58 -19.14 -10.75 4.88
C GLY A 58 -20.31 -10.34 4.00
N SER A 59 -20.45 -9.06 3.68
CA SER A 59 -21.49 -8.59 2.74
C SER A 59 -21.37 -9.22 1.36
N GLN A 60 -20.15 -9.41 0.83
CA GLN A 60 -19.96 -10.11 -0.45
C GLN A 60 -20.31 -11.60 -0.33
N ALA A 61 -19.87 -12.27 0.73
CA ALA A 61 -20.16 -13.68 0.95
C ALA A 61 -21.66 -13.96 0.95
N LEU A 62 -22.49 -13.07 1.51
CA LEU A 62 -23.94 -13.23 1.52
C LEU A 62 -24.58 -13.31 0.11
N PHE A 63 -23.96 -12.70 -0.90
CA PHE A 63 -24.47 -12.76 -2.28
C PHE A 63 -23.81 -13.89 -3.08
N PHE A 64 -22.51 -14.02 -2.98
CA PHE A 64 -21.77 -15.00 -3.78
C PHE A 64 -21.95 -16.43 -3.27
N PHE A 65 -21.97 -16.64 -1.95
CA PHE A 65 -22.05 -17.98 -1.38
C PHE A 65 -23.35 -18.70 -1.78
N PRO A 66 -24.55 -18.10 -1.70
CA PRO A 66 -25.76 -18.75 -2.18
C PRO A 66 -25.73 -19.01 -3.70
N GLY A 67 -25.22 -18.08 -4.50
CA GLY A 67 -25.08 -18.26 -5.94
C GLY A 67 -24.21 -19.47 -6.29
N PHE A 68 -23.03 -19.58 -5.66
CA PHE A 68 -22.15 -20.73 -5.82
C PHE A 68 -22.77 -22.02 -5.27
N ALA A 69 -23.49 -21.96 -4.15
CA ALA A 69 -24.17 -23.12 -3.59
C ALA A 69 -25.23 -23.68 -4.55
N VAL A 70 -25.94 -22.84 -5.31
CA VAL A 70 -26.88 -23.31 -6.33
C VAL A 70 -26.13 -23.90 -7.53
N ILE A 71 -25.14 -23.17 -8.08
CA ILE A 71 -24.41 -23.59 -9.28
C ILE A 71 -23.62 -24.89 -9.06
N LEU A 72 -23.05 -25.09 -7.88
CA LEU A 72 -22.24 -26.25 -7.56
C LEU A 72 -23.02 -27.34 -6.83
N GLY A 73 -24.06 -26.97 -6.07
CA GLY A 73 -24.83 -27.88 -5.25
C GLY A 73 -26.02 -28.53 -5.96
N TRP A 74 -26.43 -28.06 -7.14
CA TRP A 74 -27.57 -28.64 -7.86
C TRP A 74 -27.46 -30.16 -8.13
N PRO A 75 -26.28 -30.78 -8.38
CA PRO A 75 -26.22 -32.23 -8.60
C PRO A 75 -26.51 -33.00 -7.32
N LEU A 76 -26.02 -32.51 -6.16
CA LEU A 76 -26.31 -33.10 -4.86
C LEU A 76 -27.78 -32.91 -4.49
N ALA A 77 -28.34 -31.73 -4.76
CA ALA A 77 -29.75 -31.46 -4.54
C ALA A 77 -30.64 -32.35 -5.42
N ALA A 78 -30.27 -32.53 -6.70
CA ALA A 78 -30.97 -33.42 -7.62
C ALA A 78 -30.86 -34.89 -7.18
N GLN A 79 -29.66 -35.34 -6.78
CA GLN A 79 -29.50 -36.68 -6.21
C GLN A 79 -30.43 -36.86 -5.02
N TYR A 80 -30.38 -35.97 -4.03
CA TYR A 80 -31.23 -36.08 -2.84
C TYR A 80 -32.73 -36.08 -3.17
N ALA A 81 -33.17 -35.26 -4.13
CA ALA A 81 -34.58 -35.18 -4.54
C ALA A 81 -35.06 -36.38 -5.37
N PHE A 82 -34.17 -37.02 -6.14
CA PHE A 82 -34.51 -38.09 -7.08
C PHE A 82 -33.92 -39.47 -6.74
N ASP A 83 -33.27 -39.65 -5.57
CA ASP A 83 -32.65 -40.93 -5.14
C ASP A 83 -33.67 -42.04 -4.87
N GLY A 84 -34.98 -41.77 -5.02
CA GLY A 84 -36.06 -42.73 -4.75
C GLY A 84 -36.10 -43.23 -3.30
N ARG A 85 -35.37 -42.57 -2.39
CA ARG A 85 -35.29 -42.85 -0.95
C ARG A 85 -36.30 -42.07 -0.11
N LEU A 86 -37.38 -41.58 -0.73
CA LEU A 86 -38.59 -41.12 -0.05
C LEU A 86 -39.71 -42.14 -0.26
#